data_AF-A0A851GI18-F1
#
_entry.id   AF-A0A851GI18-F1
#
_cell.length_a   1.000
_cell.length_b   1.000
_cell.length_c   1.000
_cell.angle_alpha   90.00
_cell.angle_beta   90.00
_cell.angle_gamma   90.00
#
_symmetry.space_group_name_H-M   'P 1'
#
loop_
_entity.id
_entity.type
_entity.pdbx_description
1 polymer ?
#
loop_
_entity_poly.entity_id
_entity_poly.type
_entity_poly.pdbx_seq_one_letter_code
_entity_poly.pdbx_strand_id
1 'polypeptide(L)' 'MSAEIEKATKEPVLLIAGGGGIFEIRQDGALLWKKTQSGVFPEQGEAAALFS' A
#
# COMPACT_ATOMS: atom_id res chain seq x y z
N MET A 1 -7.64 0.42 1.65
CA MET A 1 -6.33 -0.06 1.19
C MET A 1 -6.28 -1.45 0.60
N SER A 2 -6.21 -2.56 1.37
CA SER A 2 -5.92 -3.86 0.71
C SER A 2 -6.99 -4.26 -0.30
N ALA A 3 -8.27 -4.14 0.07
CA ALA A 3 -9.39 -4.49 -0.82
C ALA A 3 -9.44 -3.67 -2.13
N GLU A 4 -9.04 -2.40 -2.13
CA GLU A 4 -9.01 -1.59 -3.36
C GLU A 4 -7.82 -1.97 -4.25
N ILE A 5 -6.66 -2.30 -3.65
CA ILE A 5 -5.50 -2.81 -4.39
C ILE A 5 -5.82 -4.18 -5.01
N GLU A 6 -6.42 -5.09 -4.25
CA GLU A 6 -6.87 -6.41 -4.76
C GLU A 6 -7.87 -6.24 -5.92
N LYS A 7 -8.80 -5.29 -5.79
CA LYS A 7 -9.78 -5.03 -6.84
C LYS A 7 -9.13 -4.48 -8.12
N ALA A 8 -8.10 -3.65 -7.99
CA ALA A 8 -7.38 -3.02 -9.10
C ALA A 8 -6.44 -4.01 -9.82
N THR A 9 -5.63 -4.75 -9.05
CA THR A 9 -4.63 -5.69 -9.58
C THR A 9 -5.22 -7.04 -9.99
N LYS A 10 -6.36 -7.43 -9.41
CA LYS A 10 -6.90 -8.81 -9.46
C LYS A 10 -5.96 -9.85 -8.86
N GLU A 11 -5.03 -9.41 -8.02
CA GLU A 11 -4.07 -10.27 -7.32
C GLU A 11 -4.31 -10.26 -5.81
N PRO A 12 -3.96 -11.36 -5.10
CA PRO A 12 -4.05 -11.41 -3.65
C PRO A 12 -3.04 -10.45 -3.00
N VAL A 13 -3.50 -9.62 -2.07
CA VAL A 13 -2.63 -8.71 -1.32
C VAL A 13 -2.28 -9.32 0.03
N LEU A 14 -0.98 -9.38 0.33
CA LEU A 14 -0.48 -9.85 1.62
C LEU A 14 -0.42 -8.70 2.62
N LEU A 15 -1.09 -8.87 3.75
CA LEU A 15 -0.98 -7.96 4.90
C LEU A 15 0.16 -8.42 5.80
N ILE A 16 1.27 -7.68 5.76
CA ILE A 16 2.42 -7.94 6.62
C ILE A 16 2.31 -7.06 7.87
N ALA A 17 2.14 -7.70 9.03
CA ALA A 17 2.12 -6.99 10.31
C ALA A 17 3.50 -6.35 10.58
N GLY A 18 3.52 -5.04 10.80
CA GLY A 18 4.72 -4.27 11.13
C GLY A 18 4.60 -3.54 12.46
N GLY A 19 5.70 -2.93 12.92
CA GLY A 19 5.77 -2.11 14.13
C GLY A 19 6.41 -0.74 13.88
N GLY A 20 6.50 0.11 14.90
CA GLY A 20 7.22 1.39 14.83
C GLY A 20 6.56 2.47 13.97
N GLY A 21 5.25 2.36 13.70
CA GLY A 21 4.51 3.33 12.89
C GLY A 21 4.82 3.27 11.38
N ILE A 22 5.50 2.21 10.93
CA ILE A 22 5.85 1.99 9.54
C ILE A 22 4.60 1.56 8.76
N PHE A 23 4.43 2.16 7.58
CA PHE A 23 3.44 1.72 6.60
C PHE A 23 4.07 1.81 5.21
N GLU A 24 4.11 0.67 4.51
CA GLU A 24 4.70 0.56 3.19
C GLU A 24 3.77 -0.24 2.26
N ILE A 25 3.72 0.15 0.99
CA ILE A 25 3.08 -0.61 -0.09
C ILE A 25 4.19 -1.02 -1.05
N ARG A 26 4.26 -2.31 -1.38
CA ARG A 26 5.29 -2.88 -2.26
C ARG A 26 4.65 -3.77 -3.32
N GLN A 27 5.27 -3.79 -4.50
CA GLN A 27 4.97 -4.73 -5.58
C GLN A 27 6.28 -5.39 -6.01
N ASP A 28 6.35 -6.71 -6.04
CA ASP A 28 7.56 -7.46 -6.44
C ASP A 28 8.85 -7.00 -5.73
N GLY A 29 8.71 -6.60 -4.46
CA GLY A 29 9.80 -6.07 -3.63
C GLY A 29 10.11 -4.58 -3.83
N ALA A 30 9.62 -3.95 -4.91
CA ALA A 30 9.74 -2.52 -5.15
C ALA A 30 8.81 -1.71 -4.24
N LEU A 31 9.33 -0.64 -3.63
CA LEU A 31 8.57 0.25 -2.76
C LEU A 31 7.76 1.25 -3.58
N LEU A 32 6.43 1.14 -3.54
CA LEU A 32 5.50 2.04 -4.23
C LEU A 32 5.02 3.19 -3.33
N TRP A 33 4.85 2.91 -2.04
CA TRP A 33 4.47 3.93 -1.05
C TRP A 33 5.19 3.68 0.26
N LYS A 34 5.56 4.78 0.93
CA LYS A 34 6.03 4.75 2.32
C LYS A 34 5.46 5.94 3.07
N LYS A 35 4.84 5.66 4.21
CA LYS A 35 4.52 6.70 5.19
C LYS A 35 5.83 7.28 5.72
N THR A 36 6.16 8.49 5.29
CA THR A 36 7.30 9.26 5.78
C THR A 36 6.96 9.93 7.12
N GLN A 37 7.92 10.62 7.73
CA GLN A 37 7.82 11.21 9.08
C GLN A 37 6.65 12.21 9.26
N SER A 38 6.09 12.76 8.17
CA SER A 38 4.91 13.64 8.17
C SER A 38 3.56 12.92 8.23
N GLY A 39 3.51 11.59 8.04
CA GLY A 39 2.51 10.75 8.70
C GLY A 39 1.16 10.50 8.01
N VAL A 40 1.01 10.68 6.70
CA VAL A 40 -0.27 10.40 6.02
C VAL A 40 -0.35 8.99 5.44
N PHE A 41 -1.53 8.39 5.56
CA PHE A 41 -1.92 7.21 4.79
C PHE A 41 -2.47 7.67 3.43
N PRO A 42 -2.41 6.82 2.40
CA PRO A 42 -3.06 7.14 1.15
C PRO A 42 -4.57 7.30 1.35
N GLU A 43 -5.16 8.26 0.63
CA GLU A 43 -6.59 8.44 0.57
C GLU A 43 -7.26 7.33 -0.24
N GLN A 44 -8.60 7.28 -0.22
CA GLN A 44 -9.36 6.31 -0.99
C GLN A 44 -9.05 6.44 -2.48
N GLY A 45 -8.66 5.33 -3.12
CA GLY A 45 -8.28 5.29 -4.53
C GLY A 45 -6.79 5.55 -4.81
N GLU A 46 -6.08 6.29 -3.96
CA GLU A 46 -4.64 6.57 -4.16
C GLU A 46 -3.82 5.28 -4.12
N ALA A 47 -4.13 4.40 -3.16
CA ALA A 47 -3.42 3.13 -3.03
C ALA A 47 -3.60 2.22 -4.26
N ALA A 48 -4.78 2.24 -4.88
CA ALA A 48 -5.06 1.49 -6.10
C ALA A 48 -4.37 2.09 -7.33
N ALA A 49 -4.26 3.42 -7.39
CA ALA A 49 -3.60 4.14 -8.49
C ALA A 49 -2.08 3.89 -8.59
N LEU A 50 -1.46 3.31 -7.55
CA LEU A 50 -0.05 2.91 -7.59
C LEU A 50 0.24 1.73 -8.53
N PHE A 51 -0.80 1.00 -8.97
CA PHE A 51 -0.69 -0.26 -9.70
C PHE A 51 -1.26 -0.19 -11.14
N SER A 52 -1.46 1.02 -11.68
CA SER A 52 -1.97 1.27 -13.04
C SER A 52 -0.88 1.47 -14.08
#